data_AF-A0A7C9ARD2-F1
#
_entry.id   AF-A0A7C9ARD2-F1
#
_cell.length_a   1.000
_cell.length_b   1.000
_cell.length_c   1.000
_cell.angle_alpha   90.00
_cell.angle_beta   90.00
_cell.angle_gamma   90.00
#
_symmetry.space_group_name_H-M   'P 1'
#
loop_
_entity.id
_entity.type
_entity.pdbx_description
1 polymer ?
#
loop_
_entity_poly.entity_id
_entity_poly.type
_entity_poly.pdbx_seq_one_letter_code
_entity_poly.pdbx_strand_id
1 'polypeptide(L)'
;GDSPAVMFKGMAGSTLGVWAAHGEGRAYFPDTGILHSVLGSDLAPLRYCDDDGKPTETYPFNLNGSPLGVAAICSPDGRHLAMMPHPERCFLMWQYPWYPKHWNVDKKGP
;
A
#
# COMPACT_ATOMS: atom_id res chain seq x y z
N GLY A 1 6.65 7.63 6.32
CA GLY A 1 7.43 7.61 7.56
C GLY A 1 7.62 6.19 8.01
N ASP A 2 8.40 5.97 9.05
CA ASP A 2 8.43 4.69 9.74
C ASP A 2 7.09 4.51 10.48
N SER A 3 6.32 3.50 10.07
CA SER A 3 5.06 3.11 10.71
C SER A 3 5.33 2.02 11.77
N PRO A 4 4.52 1.91 12.84
CA PRO A 4 4.65 0.81 13.80
C PRO A 4 4.38 -0.58 13.20
N ALA A 5 3.78 -0.68 12.00
CA ALA A 5 3.41 -1.94 11.36
C ALA A 5 4.59 -2.93 11.25
N VAL A 6 4.59 -3.97 12.09
CA VAL A 6 5.69 -4.94 12.22
C VAL A 6 5.96 -5.67 10.89
N MET A 7 4.90 -5.93 10.12
CA MET A 7 4.96 -6.63 8.83
C MET A 7 5.73 -5.84 7.74
N PHE A 8 5.91 -4.53 7.89
CA PHE A 8 6.62 -3.68 6.93
C PHE A 8 7.98 -3.18 7.42
N LYS A 9 8.52 -3.79 8.48
CA LYS A 9 9.83 -3.42 9.03
C LYS A 9 10.92 -3.50 7.95
N GLY A 10 11.64 -2.40 7.75
CA GLY A 10 12.72 -2.29 6.76
C GLY A 10 12.25 -2.03 5.32
N MET A 11 10.95 -1.84 5.09
CA MET A 11 10.39 -1.58 3.76
C MET A 11 10.00 -0.11 3.53
N ALA A 12 10.18 0.75 4.52
CA ALA A 12 9.85 2.18 4.40
C ALA A 12 10.56 2.82 3.20
N GLY A 13 9.79 3.57 2.40
CA GLY A 13 10.28 4.21 1.17
C GLY A 13 10.31 3.32 -0.07
N SER A 14 9.95 2.04 0.05
CA SER A 14 9.83 1.15 -1.12
C SER A 14 8.58 1.46 -1.93
N THR A 15 8.70 1.41 -3.26
CA THR A 15 7.58 1.47 -4.20
C THR A 15 7.57 0.20 -5.04
N LEU A 16 6.47 -0.54 -4.99
CA LEU A 16 6.32 -1.86 -5.61
C LEU A 16 4.96 -1.96 -6.29
N GLY A 17 4.89 -2.65 -7.42
CA GLY A 17 3.62 -3.10 -7.97
C GLY A 17 2.96 -4.12 -7.03
N VAL A 18 1.64 -4.05 -6.88
CA VAL A 18 0.86 -4.99 -6.07
C VAL A 18 -0.51 -5.21 -6.70
N TRP A 19 -1.05 -6.42 -6.59
CA TRP A 19 -2.41 -6.68 -7.05
C TRP A 19 -3.43 -5.91 -6.20
N ALA A 20 -4.42 -5.31 -6.86
CA ALA A 20 -5.57 -4.71 -6.21
C ALA A 20 -6.84 -5.13 -6.96
N ALA A 21 -7.78 -5.72 -6.24
CA ALA A 21 -9.00 -6.31 -6.82
C ALA A 21 -10.16 -6.22 -5.82
N HIS A 22 -10.82 -5.05 -5.76
CA HIS A 22 -11.95 -4.80 -4.86
C HIS A 22 -12.91 -3.78 -5.47
N GLY A 23 -14.19 -3.84 -5.06
CA GLY A 23 -15.22 -2.86 -5.44
C GLY A 23 -15.53 -1.83 -4.34
N GLU A 24 -15.14 -2.12 -3.09
CA GLU A 24 -15.52 -1.36 -1.90
C GLU A 24 -14.30 -0.97 -1.04
N GLY A 25 -13.10 -0.89 -1.63
CA GLY A 25 -11.88 -0.65 -0.86
C GLY A 25 -11.59 0.79 -0.47
N ARG A 26 -12.49 1.74 -0.74
CA ARG A 26 -12.26 3.16 -0.45
C ARG A 26 -12.20 3.38 1.06
N ALA A 27 -11.06 3.84 1.56
CA ALA A 27 -10.93 4.25 2.96
C ALA A 27 -11.85 5.45 3.22
N TYR A 28 -12.76 5.30 4.18
CA TYR A 28 -13.69 6.35 4.59
C TYR A 28 -13.41 6.72 6.04
N PHE A 29 -13.15 8.01 6.27
CA PHE A 29 -12.98 8.59 7.59
C PHE A 29 -14.17 9.52 7.84
N PRO A 30 -15.07 9.19 8.79
CA PRO A 30 -16.27 9.98 9.05
C PRO A 30 -15.96 11.42 9.53
N ASP A 31 -14.80 11.60 10.15
CA ASP A 31 -14.33 12.87 10.68
C ASP A 31 -12.86 13.11 10.29
N THR A 32 -12.54 14.38 10.02
CA THR A 32 -11.19 14.79 9.65
C THR A 32 -10.18 14.60 10.79
N GLY A 33 -10.60 14.77 12.04
CA GLY A 33 -9.76 14.52 13.22
C GLY A 33 -9.33 13.05 13.33
N ILE A 34 -10.17 12.10 12.93
CA ILE A 34 -9.79 10.68 12.86
C ILE A 34 -8.69 10.47 11.82
N LEU A 35 -8.86 11.03 10.61
CA LEU A 35 -7.83 10.98 9.58
C LEU A 35 -6.52 11.59 10.08
N HIS A 36 -6.57 12.79 10.67
CA HIS A 36 -5.40 13.45 11.23
C HIS A 36 -4.72 12.63 12.34
N SER A 37 -5.48 11.97 13.21
CA SER A 37 -4.96 11.09 14.25
C SER A 37 -4.23 9.88 13.67
N VAL A 38 -4.83 9.22 12.67
CA VAL A 38 -4.23 8.08 11.95
C VAL A 38 -2.93 8.49 11.26
N LEU A 39 -2.92 9.65 10.59
CA LEU A 39 -1.74 10.16 9.91
C LEU A 39 -0.64 10.61 10.88
N GLY A 40 -1.00 11.38 11.90
CA GLY A 40 -0.06 11.92 12.89
C GLY A 40 0.54 10.84 13.80
N SER A 41 -0.08 9.66 13.86
CA SER A 41 0.41 8.48 14.58
C SER A 41 1.08 7.45 13.64
N ASP A 42 1.30 7.79 12.36
CA ASP A 42 1.89 6.91 11.34
C ASP A 42 1.18 5.55 11.17
N LEU A 43 -0.14 5.49 11.45
CA LEU A 43 -0.93 4.26 11.44
C LEU A 43 -1.44 3.85 10.06
N ALA A 44 -0.99 4.53 9.01
CA ALA A 44 -1.37 4.22 7.65
C ALA A 44 -0.10 3.94 6.82
N PRO A 45 0.44 2.70 6.88
CA PRO A 45 1.77 2.36 6.37
C PRO A 45 1.88 2.30 4.84
N LEU A 46 0.76 2.12 4.13
CA LEU A 46 0.75 2.00 2.67
C LEU A 46 -0.06 3.11 2.02
N ARG A 47 0.45 3.52 0.85
CA ARG A 47 -0.13 4.55 0.00
C ARG A 47 -0.17 4.09 -1.46
N TYR A 48 -1.28 4.35 -2.14
CA TYR A 48 -1.31 4.42 -3.59
C TYR A 48 -0.49 5.62 -4.04
N CYS A 49 0.36 5.41 -5.05
CA CYS A 49 1.22 6.43 -5.62
C CYS A 49 1.16 6.42 -7.15
N ASP A 50 1.54 7.53 -7.76
CA ASP A 50 1.74 7.64 -9.21
C ASP A 50 3.04 6.96 -9.66
N ASP A 51 3.35 7.09 -10.96
CA ASP A 51 4.55 6.52 -11.57
C ASP A 51 5.87 7.15 -11.05
N ASP A 52 5.81 8.35 -10.44
CA ASP A 52 6.95 8.99 -9.77
C ASP A 52 7.12 8.50 -8.32
N GLY A 53 6.23 7.63 -7.84
CA GLY A 53 6.21 7.16 -6.45
C GLY A 53 5.64 8.18 -5.46
N LYS A 54 4.92 9.21 -5.94
CA LYS A 54 4.28 10.21 -5.08
C LYS A 54 2.87 9.77 -4.70
N PRO A 55 2.48 9.83 -3.41
CA PRO A 55 1.11 9.52 -2.99
C PRO A 55 0.08 10.31 -3.79
N THR A 56 -1.01 9.65 -4.21
CA THR A 56 -1.99 10.26 -5.11
C THR A 56 -3.43 9.84 -4.79
N GLU A 57 -4.37 10.69 -5.21
CA GLU A 57 -5.81 10.42 -5.22
C GLU A 57 -6.35 10.23 -6.64
N THR A 58 -5.49 10.36 -7.65
CA THR A 58 -5.87 10.31 -9.06
C THR A 58 -6.08 8.87 -9.53
N TYR A 59 -7.24 8.61 -10.14
CA TYR A 59 -7.50 7.36 -10.86
C TYR A 59 -6.68 7.32 -12.17
N PRO A 60 -6.09 6.17 -12.58
CA PRO A 60 -6.22 4.84 -11.97
C PRO A 60 -5.16 4.50 -10.91
N PHE A 61 -4.18 5.37 -10.65
CA PHE A 61 -3.08 5.11 -9.70
C PHE A 61 -3.59 4.85 -8.28
N ASN A 62 -4.57 5.65 -7.85
CA ASN A 62 -5.44 5.36 -6.72
C ASN A 62 -6.79 4.89 -7.24
N LEU A 63 -6.96 3.56 -7.26
CA LEU A 63 -8.09 2.90 -7.91
C LEU A 63 -9.44 3.02 -7.17
N ASN A 64 -9.45 3.47 -5.91
CA ASN A 64 -10.67 3.56 -5.10
C ASN A 64 -10.95 4.97 -4.55
N GLY A 65 -10.09 5.95 -4.83
CA GLY A 65 -10.26 7.32 -4.34
C GLY A 65 -10.12 7.45 -2.82
N SER A 66 -9.31 6.60 -2.20
CA SER A 66 -8.99 6.74 -0.77
C SER A 66 -8.22 8.03 -0.52
N PRO A 67 -8.58 8.82 0.51
CA PRO A 67 -7.93 10.09 0.78
C PRO A 67 -6.44 9.91 1.05
N LEU A 68 -5.63 10.83 0.51
CA LEU A 68 -4.18 10.84 0.55
C LEU A 68 -3.52 9.55 0.07
N GLY A 69 -4.24 8.70 -0.68
CA GLY A 69 -3.76 7.41 -1.14
C GLY A 69 -3.82 6.28 -0.11
N VAL A 70 -4.45 6.45 1.06
CA VAL A 70 -4.45 5.41 2.13
C VAL A 70 -4.90 4.05 1.59
N ALA A 71 -4.02 3.04 1.67
CA ALA A 71 -4.30 1.68 1.19
C ALA A 71 -4.24 0.61 2.30
N ALA A 72 -3.72 0.97 3.48
CA ALA A 72 -3.65 0.12 4.66
C ALA A 72 -3.66 0.96 5.94
N ILE A 73 -4.11 0.33 7.03
CA ILE A 73 -4.00 0.84 8.41
C ILE A 73 -3.45 -0.23 9.34
N CYS A 74 -2.80 0.17 10.43
CA CYS A 74 -2.31 -0.74 11.46
C CYS A 74 -2.74 -0.31 12.88
N SER A 75 -2.66 -1.25 13.82
CA SER A 75 -2.86 -0.95 15.25
C SER A 75 -1.69 -0.10 15.80
N PRO A 76 -1.90 0.68 16.88
CA PRO A 76 -0.83 1.48 17.49
C PRO A 76 0.39 0.69 17.96
N ASP A 77 0.19 -0.58 18.33
CA ASP A 77 1.27 -1.50 18.69
C ASP A 77 1.88 -2.23 17.48
N GLY A 78 1.39 -1.97 16.27
CA GLY A 78 1.91 -2.47 15.01
C GLY A 78 1.62 -3.93 14.68
N ARG A 79 0.94 -4.66 15.58
CA ARG A 79 0.74 -6.12 15.47
C ARG A 79 -0.41 -6.52 14.58
N HIS A 80 -1.36 -5.61 14.33
CA HIS A 80 -2.48 -5.83 13.42
C HIS A 80 -2.34 -4.91 12.22
N LEU A 81 -2.55 -5.48 11.03
CA LEU A 81 -2.51 -4.78 9.77
C LEU A 81 -3.76 -5.14 8.97
N ALA A 82 -4.47 -4.13 8.48
CA ALA A 82 -5.55 -4.28 7.52
C ALA A 82 -5.17 -3.53 6.24
N MET A 83 -5.26 -4.20 5.10
CA MET A 83 -4.91 -3.61 3.80
C MET A 83 -5.82 -4.12 2.70
N MET A 84 -6.00 -3.29 1.67
CA MET A 84 -6.80 -3.64 0.49
C MET A 84 -6.00 -4.28 -0.65
N PRO A 85 -4.71 -3.93 -0.90
CA PRO A 85 -3.90 -4.66 -1.86
C PRO A 85 -3.63 -6.10 -1.43
N HIS A 86 -3.33 -6.96 -2.40
CA HIS A 86 -3.13 -8.40 -2.23
C HIS A 86 -1.66 -8.82 -2.48
N PRO A 87 -0.74 -8.57 -1.55
CA PRO A 87 0.67 -8.98 -1.70
C PRO A 87 0.84 -10.50 -1.78
N GLU A 88 -0.10 -11.28 -1.24
CA GLU A 88 -0.12 -12.74 -1.33
C GLU A 88 -0.38 -13.25 -2.76
N ARG A 89 -0.86 -12.40 -3.67
CA ARG A 89 -1.00 -12.71 -5.10
C ARG A 89 0.25 -12.36 -5.91
N CYS A 90 1.28 -11.77 -5.29
CA CYS A 90 2.53 -11.41 -5.93
C CYS A 90 3.71 -11.54 -4.96
N PHE A 91 3.84 -12.67 -4.28
CA PHE A 91 5.01 -12.95 -3.45
C PHE A 91 6.13 -13.66 -4.23
N LEU A 92 5.82 -14.19 -5.42
CA LEU A 92 6.79 -14.74 -6.36
C LEU A 92 6.85 -13.89 -7.63
N MET A 93 8.05 -13.74 -8.21
CA MET A 93 8.26 -12.87 -9.37
C MET A 93 7.46 -13.25 -10.62
N TRP A 94 7.16 -14.54 -10.80
CA TRP A 94 6.32 -14.99 -11.92
C TRP A 94 4.86 -14.51 -11.84
N GLN A 95 4.39 -14.14 -10.65
CA GLN A 95 3.04 -13.62 -10.41
C GLN A 95 2.90 -12.12 -10.67
N TYR A 96 4.02 -11.40 -10.86
CA TYR A 96 4.00 -9.99 -11.23
C TYR A 96 3.67 -9.85 -12.73
N PRO A 97 2.64 -9.08 -13.12
CA PRO A 97 2.38 -8.80 -14.53
C PRO A 97 3.52 -7.97 -15.15
N TRP A 98 4.07 -7.04 -14.37
CA TRP A 98 5.18 -6.18 -14.73
C TRP A 98 6.10 -5.92 -13.52
N TYR A 99 7.38 -5.72 -13.77
CA TYR A 99 8.37 -5.23 -12.80
C TYR A 99 9.50 -4.50 -13.53
N PRO A 100 10.26 -3.62 -12.84
CA PRO A 100 11.37 -2.91 -13.45
C PRO A 100 12.48 -3.87 -13.92
N LYS A 101 12.93 -3.73 -15.17
CA LYS A 101 13.98 -4.60 -15.76
C LYS A 101 15.30 -4.57 -14.97
N HIS A 102 15.61 -3.44 -14.32
CA HIS A 102 16.85 -3.27 -13.55
C HIS A 102 16.88 -4.08 -12.25
N TRP A 103 15.75 -4.67 -11.81
CA TRP A 103 15.76 -5.59 -10.66
C TRP A 103 16.48 -6.91 -10.95
N ASN A 104 16.70 -7.24 -12.22
CA ASN A 104 17.44 -8.43 -12.66
C ASN A 104 16.95 -9.75 -12.01
N VAL A 105 15.63 -9.92 -11.97
CA VAL A 105 14.95 -11.06 -11.33
C VAL A 105 14.53 -12.13 -12.35
N ASP A 106 14.72 -13.40 -11.99
CA ASP A 106 14.27 -14.55 -12.79
C ASP A 106 12.75 -14.73 -12.63
N LYS A 107 12.03 -14.88 -13.75
CA LYS A 107 10.56 -15.00 -13.80
C LYS A 107 10.09 -16.45 -13.93
N LYS A 108 10.95 -17.44 -13.69
CA LYS A 108 10.54 -18.86 -13.73
C LYS A 108 9.38 -19.12 -12.77
N GLY A 109 8.25 -19.48 -13.37
CA GLY A 109 7.08 -20.01 -12.69
C GLY A 109 6.98 -21.53 -12.87
N PRO A 110 5.91 -22.15 -12.34
CA PRO A 110 5.55 -23.53 -12.66
C PRO A 110 5.24 -23.73 -14.16
#